data_AF-A0A1Q3DA70-F1
#
_entry.id   AF-A0A1Q3DA70-F1
#
_cell.length_a   1.000
_cell.length_b   1.000
_cell.length_c   1.000
_cell.angle_alpha   90.00
_cell.angle_beta   90.00
_cell.angle_gamma   90.00
#
_symmetry.space_group_name_H-M   'P 1'
#
loop_
_entity.id
_entity.type
_entity.pdbx_description
1 polymer ?
#
loop_
_entity_poly.entity_id
_entity_poly.type
_entity_poly.pdbx_seq_one_letter_code
_entity_poly.pdbx_strand_id
1 'polypeptide(L)'
;FITVKDLHMGIILGQPFQEIIKPFKITNEGITTKIFQQKILFAFNEKPITKLINLLKILSIFKEYSINLIRTKEKYLYFMSNKKLEQQLLALQSHNLLNKKLIRPSKSPLSYAAFYINKNSETPRLVINYKH
;
A
#
# COMPACT_ATOMS: atom_id res chain seq x y z
N PHE A 1 -2.31 -10.19 -28.44
CA PHE A 1 -2.30 -10.11 -29.91
C PHE A 1 -0.86 -10.19 -30.38
N ILE A 2 -0.54 -11.10 -31.30
CA ILE A 2 0.82 -11.33 -31.82
C ILE A 2 0.74 -11.28 -33.34
N THR A 3 1.62 -10.52 -33.99
CA THR A 3 1.67 -10.39 -35.45
C THR A 3 2.73 -11.33 -36.03
N VAL A 4 2.32 -12.21 -36.94
CA VAL A 4 3.18 -13.25 -37.54
C VAL A 4 3.36 -12.97 -39.04
N LYS A 5 4.56 -13.27 -39.58
CA LYS A 5 4.87 -13.20 -41.02
C LYS A 5 4.26 -14.38 -41.80
N ASP A 6 4.11 -14.18 -43.11
CA ASP A 6 3.80 -15.23 -44.11
C ASP A 6 2.38 -15.82 -44.10
N LEU A 7 1.41 -15.10 -43.53
CA LEU A 7 0.02 -15.20 -43.98
C LEU A 7 -0.24 -13.99 -44.88
N HIS A 8 -1.01 -14.16 -45.97
CA HIS A 8 -1.24 -13.13 -47.00
C HIS A 8 -1.74 -11.77 -46.45
N MET A 9 -2.17 -11.72 -45.19
CA MET A 9 -2.24 -10.52 -44.35
C MET A 9 -1.58 -10.83 -43.00
N GLY A 10 -0.88 -9.86 -42.40
CA GLY A 10 -0.34 -10.01 -41.04
C GLY A 10 -1.47 -10.35 -40.05
N ILE A 11 -1.54 -11.62 -39.63
CA ILE A 11 -2.61 -12.09 -38.74
C ILE A 11 -2.26 -11.76 -37.30
N ILE A 12 -3.23 -11.19 -36.60
CA ILE A 12 -3.19 -11.00 -35.15
C ILE A 12 -3.66 -12.30 -34.48
N LEU A 13 -2.73 -13.02 -33.83
CA LEU A 13 -3.08 -14.18 -33.01
C LEU A 13 -3.64 -13.69 -31.66
N GLY A 14 -4.95 -13.85 -31.49
CA GLY A 14 -5.65 -13.63 -30.23
C GLY A 14 -5.44 -14.77 -29.22
N GLN A 15 -5.96 -14.59 -28.00
CA GLN A 15 -5.90 -15.63 -26.96
C GLN A 15 -6.51 -16.99 -27.38
N PRO A 16 -7.67 -17.04 -28.07
CA PRO A 16 -8.26 -18.32 -28.48
C PRO A 16 -7.33 -19.16 -29.36
N PHE A 17 -6.57 -18.52 -30.24
CA PHE A 17 -5.60 -19.21 -31.08
C PHE A 17 -4.42 -19.74 -30.25
N GLN A 18 -3.96 -18.97 -29.27
CA GLN A 18 -2.87 -19.38 -28.38
C GLN A 18 -3.23 -20.63 -27.57
N GLU A 19 -4.50 -20.80 -27.19
CA GLU A 19 -4.95 -22.00 -26.48
C GLU A 19 -4.91 -23.25 -27.35
N ILE A 20 -5.27 -23.12 -28.63
CA ILE A 20 -5.29 -24.23 -29.59
C ILE A 20 -3.88 -24.76 -29.88
N ILE A 21 -2.88 -23.88 -29.97
CA ILE A 21 -1.50 -24.27 -30.33
C ILE A 21 -0.65 -24.71 -29.13
N LYS A 22 -1.24 -24.89 -27.93
CA LYS A 22 -0.51 -25.39 -26.76
C LYS A 22 -0.15 -26.87 -26.94
N PRO A 23 1.04 -27.31 -26.48
CA PRO A 23 2.10 -26.50 -25.89
C PRO A 23 2.97 -25.79 -26.94
N PHE A 24 3.34 -24.54 -26.68
CA PHE A 24 4.24 -23.75 -27.53
C PHE A 24 5.35 -23.07 -26.72
N LYS A 25 6.45 -22.70 -27.38
CA LYS A 25 7.58 -21.94 -26.83
C LYS A 25 7.73 -20.63 -27.58
N ILE A 26 8.14 -19.58 -26.88
CA ILE A 26 8.42 -18.26 -27.45
C ILE A 26 9.94 -18.10 -27.57
N THR A 27 10.42 -17.71 -28.74
CA THR A 27 11.83 -17.35 -29.02
C THR A 27 11.91 -15.89 -29.47
N ASN A 28 13.11 -15.36 -29.71
CA ASN A 28 13.27 -14.02 -30.27
C ASN A 28 12.76 -13.89 -31.72
N GLU A 29 12.66 -15.03 -32.41
CA GLU A 29 12.24 -15.11 -33.81
C GLU A 29 10.73 -15.34 -33.97
N GLY A 30 10.07 -15.99 -33.01
CA GLY A 30 8.67 -16.37 -33.17
C GLY A 30 8.11 -17.26 -32.07
N ILE A 31 6.94 -17.84 -32.33
CA ILE A 31 6.35 -18.93 -31.54
C ILE A 31 6.62 -20.26 -32.23
N THR A 32 7.18 -21.22 -31.50
CA THR A 32 7.34 -22.60 -31.96
C THR A 32 6.35 -23.52 -31.24
N THR A 33 5.63 -24.35 -31.98
CA THR A 33 4.75 -25.40 -31.41
C THR A 33 5.02 -26.73 -32.11
N LYS A 34 4.58 -27.84 -31.51
CA LYS A 34 4.65 -29.18 -32.10
C LYS A 34 3.22 -29.72 -32.26
N ILE A 35 2.76 -29.84 -33.49
CA ILE A 35 1.44 -30.39 -33.83
C ILE A 35 1.68 -31.65 -34.68
N PHE A 36 1.08 -32.78 -34.32
CA PHE A 36 1.29 -34.07 -35.00
C PHE A 36 2.76 -34.42 -35.24
N GLN A 37 3.60 -34.17 -34.23
CA GLN A 37 5.06 -34.35 -34.26
C GLN A 37 5.82 -33.43 -35.22
N GLN A 38 5.13 -32.60 -36.01
CA GLN A 38 5.73 -31.60 -36.87
C GLN A 38 5.96 -30.30 -36.09
N LYS A 39 7.15 -29.74 -36.23
CA LYS A 39 7.50 -28.46 -35.61
C LYS A 39 7.07 -27.33 -36.54
N ILE A 40 6.23 -26.44 -36.02
CA ILE A 40 5.75 -25.26 -36.74
C ILE A 40 6.34 -24.01 -36.08
N LEU A 41 6.87 -23.10 -36.89
CA LEU A 41 7.37 -21.80 -36.47
C LEU A 41 6.47 -20.70 -37.02
N PHE A 42 5.91 -19.91 -36.11
CA PHE A 42 5.22 -18.67 -36.40
C PHE A 42 6.19 -17.51 -36.18
N ALA A 43 6.87 -17.06 -37.23
CA ALA A 43 7.87 -16.00 -37.16
C ALA A 43 7.22 -14.64 -36.87
N PHE A 44 7.77 -13.86 -35.93
CA PHE A 44 7.27 -12.52 -35.66
C PHE A 44 7.54 -11.59 -36.83
N ASN A 45 6.58 -10.70 -37.11
CA ASN A 45 6.77 -9.71 -38.19
C ASN A 45 7.86 -8.69 -37.85
N GLU A 46 7.89 -8.27 -36.59
CA GLU A 46 8.87 -7.37 -36.01
C GLU A 46 9.47 -8.00 -34.76
N LYS A 47 10.66 -7.55 -34.34
CA LYS A 47 11.25 -8.00 -33.09
C LYS A 47 10.25 -7.74 -31.95
N PRO A 48 9.92 -8.74 -31.13
CA PRO A 48 8.96 -8.56 -30.05
C PRO A 48 9.50 -7.51 -29.07
N ILE A 49 8.87 -6.33 -29.03
CA ILE A 49 9.14 -5.29 -28.04
C ILE A 49 8.45 -5.72 -26.75
N THR A 50 9.10 -6.64 -26.06
CA THR A 50 8.50 -7.33 -24.92
C THR A 50 8.73 -6.51 -23.66
N LYS A 51 7.67 -6.34 -22.87
CA LYS A 51 7.71 -6.18 -21.41
C LYS A 51 8.22 -4.87 -20.80
N LEU A 52 9.13 -4.09 -21.39
CA LEU A 52 9.73 -2.97 -20.65
C LEU A 52 8.69 -1.93 -20.19
N ILE A 53 7.76 -1.52 -21.06
CA ILE A 53 6.69 -0.57 -20.71
C ILE A 53 5.75 -1.14 -19.65
N ASN A 54 5.36 -2.40 -19.76
CA ASN A 54 4.52 -3.06 -18.75
C ASN A 54 5.25 -3.23 -17.41
N LEU A 55 6.55 -3.52 -17.43
CA LEU A 55 7.38 -3.60 -16.23
C LEU A 55 7.50 -2.24 -15.57
N LEU A 56 7.75 -1.17 -16.32
CA LEU A 56 7.80 0.20 -15.80
C LEU A 56 6.45 0.59 -15.18
N LYS A 57 5.34 0.24 -15.83
CA LYS A 57 3.99 0.48 -15.29
C LYS A 57 3.76 -0.28 -13.98
N ILE A 58 4.12 -1.56 -13.92
CA ILE A 58 4.01 -2.38 -12.71
C ILE A 58 4.91 -1.84 -11.58
N LEU A 59 6.15 -1.49 -11.89
CA LEU A 59 7.08 -0.90 -10.93
C LEU A 59 6.58 0.45 -10.38
N SER A 60 5.96 1.27 -11.24
CA SER A 60 5.35 2.54 -10.83
C SER A 60 4.20 2.32 -9.84
N ILE A 61 3.28 1.39 -10.16
CA ILE A 61 2.15 1.05 -9.26
C ILE A 61 2.68 0.53 -7.92
N PHE A 62 3.69 -0.34 -7.95
CA PHE A 62 4.30 -0.90 -6.74
C PHE A 62 4.97 0.18 -5.88
N LYS A 63 5.66 1.14 -6.51
CA LYS A 63 6.28 2.28 -5.83
C LYS A 63 5.22 3.14 -5.13
N GLU A 64 4.15 3.48 -5.82
CA GLU A 64 3.06 4.28 -5.26
C GLU A 64 2.37 3.57 -4.08
N TYR A 65 2.08 2.27 -4.22
CA TYR A 65 1.55 1.46 -3.14
C TYR A 65 2.46 1.47 -1.90
N SER A 66 3.77 1.28 -2.12
CA SER A 66 4.76 1.26 -1.03
C SER A 66 4.84 2.61 -0.31
N ILE A 67 4.81 3.73 -1.05
CA ILE A 67 4.79 5.08 -0.48
C ILE A 67 3.53 5.31 0.37
N ASN A 68 2.37 4.89 -0.13
CA ASN A 68 1.10 5.03 0.59
C ASN A 68 1.08 4.21 1.89
N LEU A 69 1.67 3.01 1.86
CA LEU A 69 1.81 2.18 3.05
C LEU A 69 2.72 2.83 4.11
N ILE A 70 3.87 3.36 3.69
CA ILE A 70 4.80 4.08 4.58
C ILE A 70 4.10 5.28 5.21
N ARG A 71 3.45 6.12 4.40
CA ARG A 71 2.71 7.30 4.88
C ARG A 71 1.64 6.95 5.92
N THR A 72 0.96 5.82 5.74
CA THR A 72 -0.05 5.34 6.68
C THR A 72 0.58 4.92 8.00
N LYS A 73 1.70 4.20 7.95
CA LYS A 73 2.44 3.79 9.15
C LYS A 73 3.03 4.99 9.91
N GLU A 74 3.54 5.99 9.19
CA GLU A 74 4.04 7.23 9.80
C GLU A 74 2.93 7.99 10.54
N LYS A 75 1.74 8.13 9.93
CA LYS A 75 0.58 8.75 10.58
C LYS A 75 0.19 8.01 11.86
N TYR A 76 0.16 6.68 11.82
CA TYR A 76 -0.15 5.87 12.99
C TYR A 76 0.89 6.04 14.10
N LEU A 77 2.19 6.02 13.74
CA LEU A 77 3.27 6.21 14.68
C LEU A 77 3.21 7.59 15.35
N TYR A 78 2.96 8.64 14.56
CA TYR A 78 2.75 9.99 15.06
C TYR A 78 1.61 10.06 16.08
N PHE A 79 0.45 9.49 15.76
CA PHE A 79 -0.70 9.42 16.67
C PHE A 79 -0.35 8.68 17.98
N MET A 80 0.29 7.52 17.89
CA MET A 80 0.67 6.72 19.07
C MET A 80 1.70 7.44 19.94
N SER A 81 2.68 8.11 19.33
CA SER A 81 3.69 8.89 20.04
C SER A 81 3.06 10.04 20.81
N ASN A 82 2.17 10.80 20.16
CA ASN A 82 1.46 11.91 20.82
C ASN A 82 0.58 11.42 21.96
N LYS A 83 -0.17 10.33 21.77
CA LYS A 83 -0.99 9.73 22.85
C LYS A 83 -0.14 9.33 24.05
N LYS A 84 1.05 8.77 23.82
CA LYS A 84 2.00 8.41 24.88
C LYS A 84 2.51 9.65 25.62
N LEU A 85 2.85 10.72 24.90
CA LEU A 85 3.28 11.99 25.48
C LEU A 85 2.18 12.63 26.33
N GLU A 86 0.94 12.63 25.84
CA GLU A 86 -0.22 13.13 26.60
C GLU A 86 -0.42 12.38 27.92
N GLN A 87 -0.31 11.05 27.90
CA GLN A 87 -0.39 10.22 29.11
C GLN A 87 0.71 10.55 30.12
N GLN A 88 1.95 10.71 29.65
CA GLN A 88 3.07 11.10 30.51
C GLN A 88 2.86 12.48 31.13
N LEU A 89 2.38 13.45 30.34
CA LEU A 89 2.07 14.79 30.81
C LEU A 89 0.94 14.77 31.86
N LEU A 90 -0.10 13.96 31.62
CA LEU A 90 -1.23 13.80 32.55
C LEU A 90 -0.78 13.20 33.90
N ALA A 91 0.12 12.21 33.86
CA ALA A 91 0.70 11.61 35.06
C ALA A 91 1.53 12.63 35.86
N LEU A 92 2.37 13.42 35.18
CA LEU A 92 3.20 14.44 35.81
C LEU A 92 2.33 15.53 36.49
N GLN A 93 1.28 16.00 35.81
CA GLN A 93 0.39 17.00 36.39
C GLN A 93 -0.44 16.45 37.55
N SER A 94 -0.93 15.21 37.45
CA SER A 94 -1.66 14.56 38.55
C SER A 94 -0.78 14.46 39.80
N HIS A 95 0.49 14.08 39.63
CA HIS A 95 1.46 14.07 40.71
C HIS A 95 1.69 15.46 41.32
N ASN A 96 1.81 16.50 40.49
CA ASN A 96 1.93 17.88 40.97
C ASN A 96 0.69 18.35 41.77
N LEU A 97 -0.52 18.06 41.28
CA LEU A 97 -1.78 18.40 41.95
C LEU A 97 -1.94 17.65 43.29
N LEU A 98 -1.52 16.38 43.36
CA LEU A 98 -1.46 15.60 44.60
C LEU A 98 -0.51 16.24 45.62
N ASN A 99 0.71 16.61 45.20
CA ASN A 99 1.70 17.25 46.08
C ASN A 99 1.20 18.60 46.62
N LYS A 100 0.44 19.35 45.82
CA LYS A 100 -0.22 20.59 46.23
C LYS A 100 -1.50 20.38 47.06
N LYS A 101 -1.90 19.13 47.32
CA LYS A 101 -3.14 18.76 48.02
C LYS A 101 -4.42 19.30 47.37
N LEU A 102 -4.39 19.57 46.06
CA LEU A 102 -5.55 20.04 45.29
C LEU A 102 -6.47 18.89 44.86
N ILE A 103 -5.92 17.67 44.76
CA ILE A 103 -6.67 16.44 44.50
C ILE A 103 -6.24 15.34 45.47
N ARG A 104 -7.01 14.25 45.55
CA ARG A 104 -6.68 13.04 46.31
C ARG A 104 -7.12 11.78 45.56
N PRO A 105 -6.53 10.61 45.84
CA PRO A 105 -7.02 9.35 45.31
C PRO A 105 -8.50 9.13 45.67
N SER A 106 -9.29 8.62 44.73
CA SER A 106 -10.72 8.35 44.89
C SER A 106 -11.00 6.88 44.60
N LYS A 107 -11.96 6.29 45.34
CA LYS A 107 -12.49 4.94 45.08
C LYS A 107 -13.88 4.98 44.42
N SER A 108 -14.31 6.15 43.92
CA SER A 108 -15.59 6.30 43.22
C SER A 108 -15.64 5.40 41.97
N PRO A 109 -16.77 4.74 41.69
CA PRO A 109 -16.97 4.03 40.42
C PRO A 109 -17.14 4.99 39.22
N LEU A 110 -17.41 6.28 39.48
CA LEU A 110 -17.55 7.29 38.44
C LEU A 110 -16.19 7.85 38.04
N SER A 111 -15.90 7.83 36.73
CA SER A 111 -14.70 8.42 36.15
C SER A 111 -15.04 9.27 34.93
N TYR A 112 -14.23 10.29 34.68
CA TYR A 112 -14.37 11.21 33.56
C TYR A 112 -13.07 11.23 32.76
N ALA A 113 -13.18 11.41 31.44
CA ALA A 113 -12.02 11.53 30.58
C ALA A 113 -11.32 12.86 30.82
N ALA A 114 -9.99 12.84 30.91
CA ALA A 114 -9.17 14.03 31.02
C ALA A 114 -8.17 14.09 29.84
N PHE A 115 -8.04 15.26 29.23
CA PHE A 115 -7.15 15.47 28.08
C PHE A 115 -6.62 16.90 28.06
N TYR A 116 -5.56 17.11 27.28
CA TYR A 116 -4.99 18.44 27.08
C TYR A 116 -5.63 19.13 25.88
N ILE A 117 -5.86 20.42 26.02
CA ILE A 117 -6.23 21.27 24.88
C ILE A 117 -5.12 22.29 24.66
N ASN A 118 -4.67 22.37 23.41
CA ASN A 118 -3.76 23.41 22.93
C ASN A 118 -4.55 24.41 22.06
N LYS A 119 -4.99 25.53 22.65
CA LYS A 119 -5.78 26.58 21.95
C LYS A 119 -4.90 27.79 21.58
N ASN A 120 -3.83 27.56 20.81
CA ASN A 120 -2.85 28.60 20.42
C ASN A 120 -2.19 29.33 21.61
N SER A 121 -2.28 28.78 22.82
CA SER A 121 -1.60 29.29 24.01
C SER A 121 -0.27 28.58 24.19
N GLU A 122 0.77 29.31 24.62
CA GLU A 122 2.10 28.76 24.86
C GLU A 122 2.11 27.59 25.86
N THR A 123 1.08 27.47 26.71
CA THR A 123 0.95 26.38 27.68
C THR A 123 -0.32 25.54 27.44
N PRO A 124 -0.20 24.20 27.28
CA PRO A 124 -1.34 23.30 27.17
C PRO A 124 -2.08 23.20 28.51
N ARG A 125 -3.42 23.19 28.46
CA ARG A 125 -4.27 23.15 29.67
C ARG A 125 -4.95 21.79 29.80
N LEU A 126 -4.92 21.22 31.01
CA LEU A 126 -5.66 20.02 31.34
C LEU A 126 -7.15 20.33 31.49
N VAL A 127 -7.98 19.55 30.80
CA VAL A 127 -9.44 19.67 30.83
C VAL A 127 -10.05 18.32 31.17
N ILE A 128 -11.05 18.33 32.04
CA ILE A 128 -11.86 17.15 32.39
C ILE A 128 -13.20 17.28 31.65
N ASN A 129 -13.56 16.25 30.91
CA ASN A 129 -14.83 16.20 30.20
C ASN A 129 -15.92 15.62 31.11
N TYR A 130 -16.79 16.50 31.61
CA TYR A 130 -17.94 16.13 32.44
C TYR A 130 -19.20 15.79 31.63
N LYS A 131 -19.12 15.79 30.29
CA LYS A 131 -20.25 15.41 29.44
C LYS A 131 -20.46 13.90 29.51
N HIS A 132 -21.66 13.49 29.92
CA HIS A 132 -22.14 12.11 29.84
C HIS A 132 -22.55 11.73 28.42
#